data_AF-A0A7S3HXJ2-F1
#
_entry.id   AF-A0A7S3HXJ2-F1
#
_cell.length_a   1.000
_cell.length_b   1.000
_cell.length_c   1.000
_cell.angle_alpha   90.00
_cell.angle_beta   90.00
_cell.angle_gamma   90.00
#
_symmetry.space_group_name_H-M   'P 1'
#
loop_
_entity.id
_entity.type
_entity.pdbx_description
1 polymer ?
#
loop_
_entity_poly.entity_id
_entity_poly.type
_entity_poly.pdbx_seq_one_letter_code
_entity_poly.pdbx_strand_id
1 'polypeptide(L)'
;MNKTKMKKFFEKQRDIGMIDDDEGRILRAALELQTKEIENVMLPIDNAYMLEINTVINREVTQEIYTAGYSRIPIYEGNKNNIIGVLMTKDLILFNPDRDQLTVKQLSSALRDIVYIDHTESCLLTLKRFKDGDNHLAVVTKVCNDEGVDPYLKKIGLITLEDIIEQ
;
A
#
# COMPACT_ATOMS: atom_id res chain seq x y z
N MET A 1 -30.73 -3.37 2.62
CA MET A 1 -30.68 -4.51 3.57
C MET A 1 -29.55 -4.25 4.56
N ASN A 2 -29.79 -4.25 5.87
CA ASN A 2 -28.80 -3.87 6.89
C ASN A 2 -27.73 -4.97 7.07
N LYS A 3 -26.45 -4.63 7.25
CA LYS A 3 -25.30 -5.55 7.41
C LYS A 3 -25.56 -6.65 8.44
N THR A 4 -26.23 -6.31 9.55
CA THR A 4 -26.63 -7.26 10.61
C THR A 4 -27.66 -8.28 10.14
N LYS A 5 -28.60 -7.89 9.26
CA LYS A 5 -29.58 -8.82 8.67
C LYS A 5 -28.92 -9.76 7.68
N MET A 6 -27.94 -9.27 6.91
CA MET A 6 -27.17 -10.08 5.96
C MET A 6 -26.33 -11.12 6.69
N LYS A 7 -25.57 -10.75 7.73
CA LYS A 7 -24.81 -11.71 8.56
C LYS A 7 -25.70 -12.82 9.12
N LYS A 8 -26.85 -12.46 9.71
CA LYS A 8 -27.82 -13.45 10.23
C LYS A 8 -28.43 -14.36 9.17
N PHE A 9 -28.61 -13.86 7.94
CA PHE A 9 -29.12 -14.67 6.83
C PHE A 9 -28.10 -15.74 6.41
N PHE A 10 -26.82 -15.39 6.34
CA PHE A 10 -25.75 -16.34 5.99
C PHE A 10 -25.48 -17.36 7.08
N GLU A 11 -25.51 -16.97 8.36
CA GLU A 11 -25.43 -17.94 9.47
C GLU A 11 -26.53 -18.99 9.36
N LYS A 12 -27.75 -18.55 9.05
CA LYS A 12 -28.87 -19.46 8.85
C LYS A 12 -28.70 -20.37 7.62
N GLN A 13 -28.08 -19.92 6.53
CA GLN A 13 -27.80 -20.78 5.36
C GLN A 13 -26.68 -21.80 5.62
N ARG A 14 -25.69 -21.44 6.45
CA ARG A 14 -24.65 -22.36 6.92
C ARG A 14 -25.24 -23.47 7.81
N ASP A 15 -26.17 -23.13 8.70
CA ASP A 15 -26.88 -24.11 9.55
C ASP A 15 -27.70 -25.13 8.73
N ILE A 16 -28.09 -24.79 7.49
CA ILE A 16 -28.84 -25.67 6.57
C ILE A 16 -27.91 -26.43 5.61
N GLY A 17 -26.58 -26.28 5.75
CA GLY A 17 -25.58 -26.96 4.92
C GLY A 17 -25.50 -26.50 3.46
N MET A 18 -26.04 -25.32 3.14
CA MET A 18 -25.99 -24.76 1.77
C MET A 18 -24.70 -23.96 1.48
N ILE A 19 -23.94 -23.63 2.52
CA ILE A 19 -22.66 -22.91 2.44
C ILE A 19 -21.69 -23.67 3.33
N ASP A 20 -20.55 -24.08 2.78
CA ASP A 20 -19.53 -24.74 3.58
C ASP A 20 -18.76 -23.74 4.46
N ASP A 21 -17.93 -24.26 5.36
CA ASP A 21 -17.21 -23.42 6.32
C ASP A 21 -16.23 -22.43 5.67
N ASP A 22 -15.63 -22.78 4.54
CA ASP A 22 -14.66 -21.94 3.84
C ASP A 22 -15.34 -20.86 3.01
N GLU A 23 -16.44 -21.19 2.32
CA GLU A 23 -17.30 -20.22 1.64
C GLU A 23 -17.88 -19.19 2.64
N GLY A 24 -18.30 -19.67 3.83
CA GLY A 24 -18.79 -18.81 4.91
C GLY A 24 -17.73 -17.85 5.44
N ARG A 25 -16.46 -18.30 5.54
CA ARG A 25 -15.32 -17.47 5.95
C ARG A 25 -15.01 -16.38 4.91
N ILE A 26 -14.92 -16.75 3.63
CA ILE A 26 -14.65 -15.80 2.53
C ILE A 26 -15.71 -14.70 2.51
N LEU A 27 -16.98 -15.09 2.64
CA LEU A 27 -18.08 -14.12 2.60
C LEU A 27 -18.09 -13.19 3.82
N ARG A 28 -17.75 -13.69 5.01
CA ARG A 28 -17.57 -12.86 6.20
C ARG A 28 -16.41 -11.87 6.03
N ALA A 29 -15.26 -12.32 5.54
CA ALA A 29 -14.10 -11.48 5.29
C ALA A 29 -14.43 -10.35 4.30
N ALA A 30 -15.10 -10.67 3.19
CA ALA A 30 -15.54 -9.68 2.21
C ALA A 30 -16.49 -8.62 2.82
N LEU A 31 -17.43 -9.03 3.69
CA LEU A 31 -18.31 -8.11 4.41
C LEU A 31 -17.55 -7.24 5.43
N GLU A 32 -16.45 -7.72 5.98
CA GLU A 32 -15.61 -6.97 6.91
C GLU A 32 -14.78 -5.93 6.18
N LEU A 33 -14.11 -6.31 5.08
CA LEU A 33 -13.37 -5.41 4.19
C LEU A 33 -14.26 -4.30 3.61
N GLN A 34 -15.56 -4.54 3.45
CA GLN A 34 -16.51 -3.53 2.95
C GLN A 34 -16.61 -2.29 3.86
N THR A 35 -16.39 -2.44 5.17
CA THR A 35 -16.52 -1.31 6.12
C THR A 35 -15.22 -1.01 6.86
N LYS A 36 -14.17 -1.78 6.64
CA LYS A 36 -12.85 -1.51 7.23
C LYS A 36 -12.20 -0.41 6.41
N GLU A 37 -11.86 0.70 7.06
CA GLU A 37 -11.19 1.83 6.41
C GLU A 37 -9.68 1.59 6.33
N ILE A 38 -9.05 2.09 5.27
CA ILE A 38 -7.61 1.96 5.03
C ILE A 38 -6.77 2.45 6.22
N GLU A 39 -7.18 3.52 6.90
CA GLU A 39 -6.42 4.06 8.04
C GLU A 39 -6.19 3.06 9.17
N ASN A 40 -7.07 2.04 9.30
CA ASN A 40 -6.98 1.03 10.34
C ASN A 40 -6.03 -0.14 9.98
N VAL A 41 -5.51 -0.16 8.75
CA VAL A 41 -4.74 -1.28 8.19
C VAL A 41 -3.40 -0.81 7.62
N MET A 42 -3.31 0.44 7.18
CA MET A 42 -2.11 1.00 6.57
C MET A 42 -0.87 0.95 7.48
N LEU A 43 0.30 0.88 6.86
CA LEU A 43 1.57 1.14 7.51
C LEU A 43 1.75 2.67 7.69
N PRO A 44 1.94 3.18 8.92
CA PRO A 44 2.23 4.60 9.13
C PRO A 44 3.48 5.05 8.35
N ILE A 45 3.44 6.26 7.78
CA ILE A 45 4.50 6.72 6.86
C ILE A 45 5.89 6.78 7.53
N ASP A 46 5.93 7.07 8.83
CA ASP A 46 7.19 7.14 9.59
C ASP A 46 7.87 5.77 9.73
N ASN A 47 7.09 4.69 9.66
CA ASN A 47 7.57 3.31 9.73
C ASN A 47 7.89 2.73 8.34
N ALA A 48 7.61 3.47 7.26
CA ALA A 48 7.85 3.01 5.90
C ALA A 48 9.34 2.98 5.57
N TYR A 49 9.79 1.87 4.99
CA TYR A 49 11.07 1.79 4.32
C TYR A 49 11.00 2.55 2.99
N MET A 50 11.83 3.58 2.85
CA MET A 50 11.83 4.49 1.70
C MET A 50 13.25 4.94 1.41
N LEU A 51 13.52 5.31 0.16
CA LEU A 51 14.82 5.86 -0.24
C LEU A 51 14.67 7.32 -0.69
N GLU A 52 15.68 8.13 -0.37
CA GLU A 52 15.77 9.50 -0.88
C GLU A 52 16.25 9.48 -2.35
N ILE A 53 15.74 10.39 -3.18
CA ILE A 53 16.03 10.40 -4.63
C ILE A 53 17.53 10.53 -4.96
N ASN A 54 18.33 11.16 -4.11
CA ASN A 54 19.77 11.35 -4.30
C ASN A 54 20.60 10.23 -3.66
N THR A 55 19.95 9.21 -3.08
CA THR A 55 20.64 8.02 -2.56
C THR A 55 21.40 7.33 -3.69
N VAL A 56 22.71 7.12 -3.50
CA VAL A 56 23.54 6.33 -4.41
C VAL A 56 23.27 4.86 -4.15
N ILE A 57 22.82 4.13 -5.18
CA ILE A 57 22.66 2.68 -5.11
C ILE A 57 24.06 2.07 -5.21
N ASN A 58 24.67 1.84 -4.05
CA ASN A 58 25.96 1.18 -3.91
C ASN A 58 25.77 -0.21 -3.27
N ARG A 59 26.88 -0.86 -2.89
CA ARG A 59 26.83 -2.21 -2.31
C ARG A 59 26.11 -2.25 -0.97
N GLU A 60 26.35 -1.26 -0.11
CA GLU A 60 25.67 -1.17 1.19
C GLU A 60 24.15 -0.99 1.00
N VAL A 61 23.72 -0.05 0.16
CA VAL A 61 22.30 0.20 -0.10
C VAL A 61 21.62 -0.99 -0.76
N THR A 62 22.29 -1.68 -1.69
CA THR A 62 21.72 -2.87 -2.33
C THR A 62 21.56 -4.02 -1.34
N GLN A 63 22.52 -4.19 -0.41
CA GLN A 63 22.41 -5.16 0.67
C GLN A 63 21.30 -4.80 1.66
N GLU A 64 21.13 -3.52 1.96
CA GLU A 64 20.02 -3.01 2.78
C GLU A 64 18.67 -3.32 2.13
N ILE A 65 18.50 -2.99 0.86
CA ILE A 65 17.28 -3.29 0.07
C ILE A 65 16.99 -4.79 0.08
N TYR A 66 18.01 -5.63 -0.14
CA TYR A 66 17.86 -7.09 -0.11
C TYR A 66 17.41 -7.59 1.27
N THR A 67 18.01 -7.07 2.34
CA THR A 67 17.69 -7.45 3.72
C THR A 67 16.30 -6.99 4.13
N ALA A 68 15.87 -5.82 3.66
CA ALA A 68 14.54 -5.28 3.91
C ALA A 68 13.43 -6.14 3.26
N GLY A 69 13.73 -6.82 2.13
CA GLY A 69 12.83 -7.80 1.52
C GLY A 69 11.63 -7.20 0.77
N TYR A 70 11.56 -5.87 0.62
CA TYR A 70 10.44 -5.21 -0.06
C TYR A 70 10.61 -5.24 -1.57
N SER A 71 9.51 -5.51 -2.29
CA SER A 71 9.48 -5.49 -3.77
C SER A 71 9.27 -4.08 -4.35
N ARG A 72 8.65 -3.19 -3.58
CA ARG A 72 8.26 -1.83 -3.98
C ARG A 72 8.74 -0.86 -2.91
N ILE A 73 9.62 0.06 -3.30
CA ILE A 73 10.25 1.00 -2.39
C ILE A 73 9.82 2.41 -2.80
N PRO A 74 9.03 3.12 -1.98
CA PRO A 74 8.70 4.51 -2.25
C PRO A 74 9.95 5.38 -2.24
N ILE A 75 10.02 6.30 -3.20
CA ILE A 75 11.10 7.25 -3.34
C ILE A 75 10.58 8.63 -2.96
N TYR A 76 11.32 9.35 -2.11
CA TYR A 76 10.99 10.71 -1.70
C TYR A 76 12.10 11.70 -2.06
N GLU A 77 11.76 12.98 -2.18
CA GLU A 77 12.73 14.06 -2.37
C GLU A 77 12.67 15.06 -1.22
N GLY A 78 13.78 15.20 -0.50
CA GLY A 78 13.92 16.12 0.63
C GLY A 78 13.14 15.71 1.89
N ASN A 79 11.81 15.71 1.83
CA ASN A 79 10.92 15.35 2.94
C ASN A 79 10.21 14.02 2.63
N LYS A 80 10.09 13.11 3.59
CA LYS A 80 9.39 11.82 3.42
C LYS A 80 7.91 11.96 2.98
N ASN A 81 7.27 13.11 3.25
CA ASN A 81 5.93 13.42 2.77
C ASN A 81 5.88 13.77 1.26
N ASN A 82 7.03 14.06 0.65
CA ASN A 82 7.18 14.36 -0.77
C ASN A 82 7.62 13.10 -1.54
N ILE A 83 6.69 12.16 -1.66
CA ILE A 83 6.88 10.90 -2.39
C ILE A 83 6.70 11.18 -3.89
N ILE A 84 7.69 10.82 -4.69
CA ILE A 84 7.77 11.17 -6.12
C ILE A 84 7.66 9.98 -7.07
N GLY A 85 7.84 8.76 -6.55
CA GLY A 85 7.68 7.54 -7.34
C GLY A 85 7.86 6.29 -6.51
N VAL A 86 7.78 5.14 -7.17
CA VAL A 86 8.07 3.82 -6.59
C VAL A 86 9.17 3.15 -7.39
N LEU A 87 10.24 2.74 -6.73
CA LEU A 87 11.29 1.89 -7.29
C LEU A 87 10.91 0.42 -7.12
N MET A 88 10.96 -0.33 -8.21
CA MET A 88 10.79 -1.78 -8.18
C MET A 88 12.14 -2.44 -7.91
N THR A 89 12.26 -3.26 -6.86
CA THR A 89 13.54 -3.92 -6.52
C THR A 89 14.04 -4.82 -7.65
N LYS A 90 13.13 -5.43 -8.42
CA LYS A 90 13.49 -6.23 -9.61
C LYS A 90 14.22 -5.42 -10.70
N ASP A 91 14.01 -4.10 -10.76
CA ASP A 91 14.66 -3.25 -11.76
C ASP A 91 16.15 -3.06 -11.42
N LEU A 92 16.59 -3.45 -10.21
CA LEU A 92 17.99 -3.47 -9.77
C LEU A 92 18.71 -4.80 -10.06
N ILE A 93 18.06 -5.82 -10.64
CA ILE A 93 18.67 -7.16 -10.83
C ILE A 93 19.93 -7.11 -11.71
N LEU A 94 19.94 -6.24 -12.72
CA LEU A 94 21.07 -6.10 -13.64
C LEU A 94 22.06 -5.00 -13.22
N PHE A 95 21.76 -4.30 -12.13
CA PHE A 95 22.56 -3.19 -11.65
C PHE A 95 23.82 -3.71 -10.93
N ASN A 96 24.99 -3.19 -11.30
CA ASN A 96 26.25 -3.54 -10.65
C ASN A 96 26.62 -2.47 -9.61
N PRO A 97 26.45 -2.74 -8.31
CA PRO A 97 26.66 -1.74 -7.27
C PRO A 97 28.11 -1.27 -7.10
N ASP A 98 29.08 -2.03 -7.59
CA ASP A 98 30.51 -1.68 -7.51
C ASP A 98 30.96 -0.83 -8.71
N ARG A 99 30.25 -0.90 -9.85
CA ARG A 99 30.63 -0.21 -11.09
C ARG A 99 29.75 0.99 -11.41
N ASP A 100 28.44 0.85 -11.24
CA ASP A 100 27.49 1.82 -11.78
C ASP A 100 27.33 3.02 -10.83
N GLN A 101 27.22 2.77 -9.52
CA GLN A 101 27.10 3.78 -8.46
C GLN A 101 26.13 4.94 -8.81
N LEU A 102 25.00 4.60 -9.43
CA LEU A 102 23.99 5.58 -9.84
C LEU A 102 23.13 6.00 -8.65
N THR A 103 22.72 7.26 -8.65
CA THR A 103 21.65 7.73 -7.76
C THR A 103 20.29 7.21 -8.21
N VAL A 104 19.33 7.11 -7.28
CA VAL A 104 17.92 6.81 -7.63
C VAL A 104 17.39 7.79 -8.68
N LYS A 105 17.79 9.07 -8.61
CA LYS A 105 17.46 10.11 -9.60
C LYS A 105 17.88 9.74 -11.02
N GLN A 106 19.06 9.14 -11.19
CA GLN A 106 19.54 8.69 -12.49
C GLN A 106 18.77 7.46 -13.00
N LEU A 107 18.09 6.75 -12.10
CA LEU A 107 17.14 5.68 -12.39
C LEU A 107 15.70 6.19 -12.49
N SER A 108 15.46 7.50 -12.59
CA SER A 108 14.11 8.11 -12.56
C SER A 108 13.16 7.56 -13.63
N SER A 109 13.66 7.16 -14.80
CA SER A 109 12.86 6.52 -15.84
C SER A 109 12.30 5.14 -15.44
N ALA A 110 12.88 4.51 -14.40
CA ALA A 110 12.38 3.27 -13.82
C ALA A 110 11.38 3.52 -12.68
N LEU A 111 11.17 4.76 -12.23
CA LEU A 111 10.18 5.01 -11.19
C LEU A 111 8.77 4.86 -11.75
N ARG A 112 7.94 4.11 -11.04
CA ARG A 112 6.52 3.96 -11.35
C ARG A 112 5.71 5.04 -10.64
N ASP A 113 4.60 5.43 -11.26
CA ASP A 113 3.66 6.41 -10.71
C ASP A 113 3.06 5.95 -9.39
N ILE A 114 2.76 6.93 -8.53
CA ILE A 114 2.14 6.69 -7.23
C ILE A 114 0.63 6.70 -7.38
N VAL A 115 -0.02 5.69 -6.80
CA VAL A 115 -1.46 5.71 -6.57
C VAL A 115 -1.72 6.33 -5.21
N TYR A 116 -2.62 7.32 -5.17
CA TYR A 116 -3.09 7.94 -3.93
C TYR A 116 -4.50 7.47 -3.61
N ILE A 117 -4.75 7.20 -2.34
CA ILE A 117 -6.09 6.83 -1.84
C ILE A 117 -6.41 7.59 -0.55
N ASP A 118 -7.69 7.86 -0.34
CA ASP A 118 -8.15 8.51 0.89
C ASP A 118 -8.14 7.54 2.07
N HIS A 119 -7.80 8.03 3.26
CA HIS A 119 -7.71 7.22 4.47
C HIS A 119 -9.04 6.56 4.88
N THR A 120 -10.18 7.17 4.51
CA THR A 120 -11.53 6.65 4.78
C THR A 120 -12.02 5.66 3.72
N GLU A 121 -11.25 5.44 2.65
CA GLU A 121 -11.62 4.47 1.62
C GLU A 121 -11.75 3.07 2.24
N SER A 122 -12.73 2.28 1.82
CA SER A 122 -12.88 0.90 2.33
C SER A 122 -11.82 -0.03 1.74
N CYS A 123 -11.28 -0.94 2.53
CA CYS A 123 -10.34 -1.97 2.09
C CYS A 123 -10.87 -2.76 0.87
N LEU A 124 -12.18 -3.06 0.80
CA LEU A 124 -12.77 -3.75 -0.33
C LEU A 124 -12.69 -2.95 -1.65
N LEU A 125 -12.84 -1.62 -1.58
CA LEU A 125 -12.73 -0.76 -2.75
C LEU A 125 -11.27 -0.69 -3.23
N THR A 126 -10.33 -0.52 -2.30
CA THR A 126 -8.90 -0.49 -2.61
C THR A 126 -8.41 -1.85 -3.14
N LEU A 127 -8.89 -2.97 -2.58
CA LEU A 127 -8.62 -4.32 -3.10
C LEU A 127 -9.04 -4.47 -4.56
N LYS A 128 -10.22 -3.94 -4.93
CA LYS A 128 -10.67 -3.95 -6.33
C LYS A 128 -9.75 -3.13 -7.23
N ARG A 129 -9.32 -1.95 -6.77
CA ARG A 129 -8.36 -1.12 -7.53
C ARG A 129 -7.04 -1.84 -7.76
N PHE A 130 -6.51 -2.52 -6.75
CA PHE A 130 -5.29 -3.32 -6.87
C PHE A 130 -5.46 -4.55 -7.77
N LYS A 131 -6.66 -5.14 -7.82
CA LYS A 131 -6.94 -6.26 -8.73
C LYS A 131 -7.04 -5.81 -10.19
N ASP A 132 -7.63 -4.65 -10.43
CA ASP A 132 -7.91 -4.14 -11.78
C ASP A 132 -6.72 -3.35 -12.38
N GLY A 133 -5.74 -2.95 -11.55
CA GLY A 133 -4.57 -2.18 -11.96
C GLY A 133 -3.24 -2.90 -11.68
N ASP A 134 -2.15 -2.35 -12.21
CA ASP A 134 -0.79 -2.93 -12.07
C ASP A 134 -0.05 -2.50 -10.79
N ASN A 135 -0.66 -1.64 -9.97
CA ASN A 135 -0.04 -1.06 -8.78
C ASN A 135 -0.62 -1.70 -7.52
N HIS A 136 0.22 -2.42 -6.76
CA HIS A 136 -0.15 -3.04 -5.48
C HIS A 136 0.40 -2.29 -4.27
N LEU A 137 0.80 -1.03 -4.44
CA LEU A 137 1.19 -0.13 -3.36
C LEU A 137 0.54 1.23 -3.63
N ALA A 138 -0.08 1.79 -2.60
CA ALA A 138 -0.68 3.12 -2.64
C ALA A 138 -0.24 3.95 -1.43
N VAL A 139 -0.18 5.26 -1.64
CA VAL A 139 0.06 6.24 -0.59
C VAL A 139 -1.28 6.70 -0.05
N VAL A 140 -1.45 6.61 1.26
CA VAL A 140 -2.66 7.01 1.96
C VAL A 140 -2.58 8.48 2.30
N THR A 141 -3.61 9.24 1.93
CA THR A 141 -3.70 10.67 2.15
C THR A 141 -4.86 11.04 3.08
N LYS A 142 -4.68 12.19 3.75
CA LYS A 142 -5.70 12.83 4.58
C LYS A 142 -5.70 14.33 4.34
N VAL A 143 -6.88 14.89 4.15
CA VAL A 143 -7.07 16.34 4.13
C VAL A 143 -6.92 16.87 5.55
N CYS A 144 -5.95 17.74 5.78
CA CYS A 144 -5.72 18.43 7.04
C CYS A 144 -6.23 19.87 6.94
N ASN A 145 -6.88 20.34 8.00
CA ASN A 145 -7.41 21.70 8.13
C ASN A 145 -6.82 22.30 9.41
N ASP A 146 -5.64 22.88 9.32
CA ASP A 146 -4.98 23.54 10.45
C ASP A 146 -5.41 25.01 10.51
N GLU A 147 -5.56 25.57 11.71
CA GLU A 147 -6.00 26.96 11.87
C GLU A 147 -5.02 27.93 11.17
N GLY A 148 -5.57 28.79 10.31
CA GLY A 148 -4.79 29.82 9.60
C GLY A 148 -3.99 29.30 8.40
N VAL A 149 -4.21 28.06 7.95
CA VAL A 149 -3.58 27.49 6.75
C VAL A 149 -4.66 26.93 5.82
N ASP A 150 -4.50 27.09 4.51
CA ASP A 150 -5.39 26.46 3.53
C ASP A 150 -5.35 24.93 3.67
N PRO A 151 -6.48 24.23 3.43
CA PRO A 151 -6.52 22.77 3.49
C PRO A 151 -5.45 22.12 2.61
N TYR A 152 -4.74 21.13 3.16
CA TYR A 152 -3.65 20.46 2.45
C TYR A 152 -3.73 18.94 2.57
N LEU A 153 -3.20 18.24 1.57
CA LEU A 153 -3.14 16.78 1.54
C LEU A 153 -1.88 16.27 2.22
N LYS A 154 -2.04 15.75 3.45
CA LYS A 154 -1.00 15.06 4.20
C LYS A 154 -0.91 13.60 3.78
N LYS A 155 0.30 13.07 3.64
CA LYS A 155 0.56 11.65 3.38
C LYS A 155 0.78 11.02 4.75
N ILE A 156 -0.03 10.02 5.09
CA ILE A 156 -0.09 9.50 6.47
C ILE A 156 0.34 8.04 6.57
N GLY A 157 0.37 7.33 5.45
CA GLY A 157 0.79 5.94 5.42
C GLY A 157 0.89 5.35 4.02
N LEU A 158 1.20 4.07 3.99
CA LEU A 158 1.23 3.23 2.81
C LEU A 158 0.29 2.06 3.01
N ILE A 159 -0.32 1.59 1.94
CA ILE A 159 -1.06 0.33 1.94
C ILE A 159 -0.62 -0.50 0.75
N THR A 160 -0.51 -1.80 0.97
CA THR A 160 -0.23 -2.80 -0.06
C THR A 160 -1.39 -3.75 -0.26
N LEU A 161 -1.35 -4.52 -1.34
CA LEU A 161 -2.33 -5.59 -1.58
C LEU A 161 -2.25 -6.64 -0.46
N GLU A 162 -1.04 -6.96 -0.05
CA GLU A 162 -0.72 -7.91 1.00
C GLU A 162 -1.35 -7.48 2.34
N ASP A 163 -1.22 -6.22 2.73
CA ASP A 163 -1.83 -5.67 3.96
C ASP A 163 -3.36 -5.87 3.99
N ILE A 164 -4.02 -5.77 2.83
CA ILE A 164 -5.48 -5.93 2.73
C ILE A 164 -5.89 -7.42 2.78
N ILE A 165 -5.09 -8.31 2.19
CA ILE A 165 -5.37 -9.75 2.14
C ILE A 165 -5.13 -10.41 3.51
N GLU A 166 -4.20 -9.90 4.30
CA GLU A 166 -3.89 -10.43 5.65
C GLU A 166 -4.93 -10.08 6.73
N GLN A 167 -5.95 -9.27 6.41
CA GLN A 167 -7.00 -8.84 7.36
C GLN A 167 -8.07 -9.89 7.69
#